data_AF-A0A7C5FI06-F1
#
_entry.id   AF-A0A7C5FI06-F1
#
_cell.length_a   1.000
_cell.length_b   1.000
_cell.length_c   1.000
_cell.angle_alpha   90.00
_cell.angle_beta   90.00
_cell.angle_gamma   90.00
#
_symmetry.space_group_name_H-M   'P 1'
#
loop_
_entity.id
_entity.type
_entity.pdbx_description
1 polymer ?
#
loop_
_entity_poly.entity_id
_entity_poly.type
_entity_poly.pdbx_seq_one_letter_code
_entity_poly.pdbx_strand_id
1 'polypeptide(L)' 'MNPLKELRKKRGLSGLQMAVILGIVSPYYYSMELGACNLSESTLNKLKKEFNIDPEDFKKRFEEWRLQKKKELLSIK' A
#
# COMPACT_ATOMS: atom_id res chain seq x y z
N MET A 1 -8.69 7.93 -1.16
CA MET A 1 -7.35 8.26 -0.62
C MET A 1 -6.54 6.94 -0.56
N ASN A 2 -5.20 6.99 -0.54
CA ASN A 2 -4.35 5.79 -0.66
C ASN A 2 -4.44 4.91 0.61
N PRO A 3 -4.88 3.63 0.53
CA PRO A 3 -5.03 2.75 1.70
C PRO A 3 -3.75 2.51 2.52
N LEU A 4 -2.59 2.34 1.87
CA LEU A 4 -1.30 2.17 2.57
C LEU A 4 -0.90 3.44 3.32
N LYS A 5 -1.08 4.60 2.69
CA LYS A 5 -0.75 5.89 3.28
C LYS A 5 -1.68 6.23 4.44
N GLU A 6 -2.97 5.89 4.31
CA GLU A 6 -3.94 5.99 5.39
C GLU A 6 -3.54 5.13 6.59
N LEU A 7 -3.25 3.85 6.36
CA LEU A 7 -2.81 2.93 7.41
C LEU A 7 -1.58 3.47 8.13
N ARG A 8 -0.55 3.85 7.36
CA ARG A 8 0.69 4.37 7.91
C ARG A 8 0.46 5.61 8.77
N LYS A 9 -0.33 6.57 8.29
CA LYS A 9 -0.67 7.79 9.03
C LYS A 9 -1.49 7.49 10.29
N LYS A 10 -2.47 6.59 10.22
CA LYS A 10 -3.27 6.14 11.38
C LYS A 10 -2.41 5.52 12.47
N ARG A 11 -1.28 4.90 12.10
CA ARG A 11 -0.31 4.29 13.02
C ARG A 11 0.81 5.26 13.45
N GLY A 12 0.81 6.51 12.97
CA GLY A 12 1.86 7.49 13.30
C GLY A 12 3.23 7.16 12.71
N LEU A 13 3.29 6.37 11.63
CA LEU A 13 4.54 5.84 11.08
C LEU A 13 5.07 6.72 9.92
N SER A 14 6.40 6.83 9.83
CA SER A 14 7.09 7.29 8.62
C SER A 14 7.11 6.20 7.54
N GLY A 15 7.36 6.58 6.29
CA GLY A 15 7.46 5.62 5.17
C GLY A 15 8.58 4.60 5.39
N LEU A 16 9.72 5.06 5.91
CA LEU A 16 10.85 4.21 6.29
C LEU A 16 10.46 3.20 7.38
N GLN A 17 9.82 3.64 8.46
CA GLN A 17 9.38 2.72 9.53
C GLN A 17 8.41 1.67 9.00
N MET A 18 7.47 2.06 8.14
CA MET A 18 6.53 1.13 7.52
C MET A 18 7.25 0.11 6.62
N ALA A 19 8.23 0.54 5.83
CA ALA A 19 9.03 -0.34 4.99
C ALA A 19 9.80 -1.38 5.81
N VAL A 20 10.41 -0.96 6.93
CA VAL A 20 11.12 -1.84 7.86
C VAL A 20 10.19 -2.90 8.47
N ILE A 21 9.00 -2.50 8.94
CA ILE A 21 8.01 -3.42 9.51
C ILE A 21 7.57 -4.47 8.47
N LEU A 22 7.33 -4.02 7.25
CA LEU A 22 6.93 -4.89 6.14
C LEU A 22 8.09 -5.75 5.60
N GLY A 23 9.33 -5.51 6.03
CA GLY A 23 10.50 -6.25 5.58
C GLY A 23 10.86 -5.97 4.12
N ILE A 24 10.67 -4.73 3.65
CA ILE A 24 10.93 -4.31 2.28
C ILE A 24 11.78 -3.04 2.24
N VAL A 25 12.38 -2.78 1.09
CA VAL A 25 13.16 -1.54 0.89
C VAL A 25 12.25 -0.32 0.75
N SER A 26 12.68 0.82 1.29
CA SER A 26 11.89 2.06 1.28
C SER A 26 11.41 2.50 -0.11
N PRO A 27 12.24 2.48 -1.18
CA PRO A 27 11.77 2.84 -2.51
C PRO A 27 10.59 1.99 -2.99
N TYR A 28 10.62 0.69 -2.68
CA TYR A 28 9.54 -0.23 -3.02
C TYR A 28 8.24 0.13 -2.29
N TYR A 29 8.35 0.49 -1.00
CA TYR A 29 7.21 1.00 -0.23
C TYR A 29 6.58 2.26 -0.86
N TYR A 30 7.41 3.23 -1.25
CA TYR A 30 6.92 4.45 -1.89
C TYR A 30 6.29 4.18 -3.26
N SER A 31 6.84 3.26 -4.06
CA SER A 31 6.21 2.81 -5.31
C SER A 31 4.82 2.22 -5.10
N MET A 32 4.62 1.46 -4.02
CA MET A 32 3.27 1.00 -3.64
C MET A 32 2.37 2.17 -3.24
N GLU A 33 2.86 3.14 -2.45
CA GLU A 33 2.07 4.33 -2.11
C GLU A 33 1.75 5.24 -3.33
N LEU A 34 2.50 5.10 -4.41
CA LEU A 34 2.23 5.78 -5.67
C LEU A 34 1.24 5.00 -6.55
N GLY A 35 1.00 3.72 -6.28
CA GLY A 35 0.17 2.84 -7.09
C GLY A 35 0.91 2.24 -8.29
N ALA A 36 2.24 2.27 -8.29
CA ALA A 36 3.08 1.76 -9.38
C ALA A 36 3.16 0.23 -9.38
N CYS A 37 2.89 -0.44 -8.26
CA CYS A 37 2.93 -1.89 -8.10
C CYS A 37 1.76 -2.43 -7.27
N ASN A 38 1.53 -3.74 -7.40
CA ASN A 38 0.54 -4.48 -6.62
C ASN A 38 1.12 -4.88 -5.26
N LEU A 39 0.25 -5.24 -4.32
CA LEU A 39 0.66 -5.86 -3.06
C LEU A 39 1.01 -7.34 -3.29
N SER A 40 2.22 -7.74 -2.87
CA SER A 40 2.60 -9.15 -2.85
C SER A 40 1.88 -9.89 -1.72
N GLU A 41 1.74 -11.22 -1.84
CA GLU A 41 1.21 -12.06 -0.76
C GLU A 41 2.03 -11.93 0.53
N SER A 42 3.36 -11.83 0.41
CA SER A 42 4.25 -11.60 1.57
C SER A 42 3.91 -10.29 2.28
N THR A 43 3.70 -9.21 1.51
CA THR A 43 3.28 -7.91 2.06
C THR A 43 1.91 -7.99 2.72
N LEU A 44 0.95 -8.69 2.13
CA LEU A 44 -0.39 -8.89 2.70
C LEU A 44 -0.34 -9.69 4.01
N ASN A 45 0.46 -10.76 4.05
CA ASN A 45 0.68 -11.55 5.27
C ASN A 45 1.33 -10.72 6.38
N LYS A 46 2.29 -9.86 6.04
CA LYS A 46 2.88 -8.90 6.99
C LYS A 46 1.86 -7.88 7.49
N LEU A 47 1.03 -7.34 6.60
CA LEU A 47 -0.03 -6.39 6.98
C LEU A 47 -1.02 -7.02 7.96
N LYS A 48 -1.42 -8.28 7.72
CA LYS A 48 -2.25 -9.06 8.65
C LYS A 48 -1.56 -9.24 10.00
N LYS A 49 -0.33 -9.72 10.00
CA LYS A 49 0.42 -10.03 11.22
C LYS A 49 0.67 -8.79 12.09
N GLU A 50 1.15 -7.71 11.49
CA GLU A 50 1.64 -6.54 12.24
C GLU A 50 0.53 -5.53 12.56
N PHE A 51 -0.56 -5.51 11.79
CA PHE A 51 -1.62 -4.50 11.94
C PHE A 51 -3.03 -5.08 12.13
N ASN A 52 -3.17 -6.40 12.21
CA ASN A 52 -4.44 -7.12 12.31
C ASN A 52 -5.45 -6.72 11.22
N ILE A 53 -4.97 -6.67 9.99
CA ILE A 53 -5.75 -6.31 8.80
C ILE A 53 -6.25 -7.57 8.09
N ASP A 54 -7.47 -7.53 7.57
CA ASP A 54 -7.96 -8.53 6.61
C ASP A 54 -7.24 -8.34 5.26
N PRO A 55 -6.41 -9.31 4.82
CA PRO A 55 -5.70 -9.23 3.55
C PRO A 55 -6.60 -9.00 2.35
N GLU A 56 -7.77 -9.63 2.30
CA GLU A 56 -8.60 -9.65 1.09
C GLU A 56 -9.33 -8.32 0.92
N ASP A 57 -9.93 -7.79 2.00
CA ASP A 57 -10.50 -6.44 2.02
C ASP A 57 -9.45 -5.39 1.65
N PHE A 58 -8.27 -5.47 2.27
CA PHE A 58 -7.22 -4.49 2.04
C PHE A 58 -6.69 -4.53 0.61
N LYS A 59 -6.47 -5.72 0.07
CA LYS A 59 -6.05 -5.92 -1.32
C LYS A 59 -7.07 -5.36 -2.28
N LYS A 60 -8.36 -5.65 -2.09
CA LYS A 60 -9.45 -5.14 -2.93
C LYS A 60 -9.46 -3.61 -2.95
N ARG A 61 -9.49 -2.97 -1.78
CA ARG A 61 -9.50 -1.50 -1.66
C ARG A 61 -8.25 -0.85 -2.26
N PHE A 62 -7.09 -1.49 -2.09
CA PHE A 62 -5.84 -1.02 -2.69
C PHE A 62 -5.88 -1.09 -4.22
N GLU A 63 -6.34 -2.20 -4.78
CA GLU A 63 -6.45 -2.37 -6.23
C GLU A 63 -7.48 -1.40 -6.86
N GLU A 64 -8.63 -1.21 -6.23
CA GLU A 64 -9.63 -0.23 -6.69
C GLU A 64 -9.04 1.18 -6.78
N TRP A 65 -8.38 1.64 -5.71
CA TRP A 65 -7.70 2.93 -5.69
C TRP A 65 -6.59 3.02 -6.75
N ARG A 66 -5.78 1.96 -6.89
CA ARG A 66 -4.68 1.91 -7.86
C ARG A 66 -5.17 2.00 -9.29
N LEU A 67 -6.25 1.27 -9.63
CA LEU A 67 -6.87 1.29 -10.95
C LEU A 67 -7.46 2.66 -11.26
N GLN A 68 -8.13 3.30 -10.29
CA GLN A 68 -8.61 4.67 -10.44
C GLN A 68 -7.47 5.62 -10.76
N LYS A 69 -6.38 5.57 -9.98
CA LYS A 69 -5.21 6.42 -10.18
C LYS A 69 -4.53 6.19 -11.53
N LYS A 70 -4.48 4.94 -12.00
CA LYS A 70 -3.95 4.59 -13.33
C LYS A 70 -4.83 5.19 -14.45
N LYS A 71 -6.15 5.15 -14.30
CA LYS A 71 -7.08 5.79 -15.25
C LYS A 71 -6.86 7.29 -15.29
N GLU A 72 -6.81 7.95 -14.13
CA GLU A 72 -6.53 9.40 -14.03
C GLU A 72 -5.24 9.79 -14.77
N LEU A 73 -4.15 9.03 -14.60
CA LEU A 73 -2.89 9.26 -15.31
C LEU A 73 -3.00 9.08 -16.84
N LEU A 74 -3.79 8.12 -17.29
CA LEU A 74 -3.97 7.83 -18.72
C LEU A 74 -4.97 8.77 -19.40
N SER A 75 -5.90 9.35 -18.63
CA SER A 75 -6.89 10.32 -19.11
C SER A 75 -6.35 11.74 -19.26
N ILE A 76 -5.09 11.99 -18.89
CA ILE A 76 -4.38 13.27 -19.09
C ILE A 76 -3.73 13.32 -20.50
N LYS A 77 -4.03 12.36 -21.38
CA LYS A 77 -3.58 12.34 -22.78
C LYS A 77 -4.56 13.01 -23.71
#